data_AF-A0A380WJL5-F1
#
_entry.id   AF-A0A380WJL5-F1
#
_cell.length_a   1.000
_cell.length_b   1.000
_cell.length_c   1.000
_cell.angle_alpha   90.00
_cell.angle_beta   90.00
_cell.angle_gamma   90.00
#
_symmetry.space_group_name_H-M   'P 1'
#
loop_
_entity.id
_entity.type
_entity.pdbx_description
1 polymer ?
#
loop_
_entity_poly.entity_id
_entity_poly.type
_entity_poly.pdbx_seq_one_letter_code
_entity_poly.pdbx_strand_id
1 'polypeptide(L)' 'MISEDERKSMLRAHSIGPRMLGYLEEIGVERLADLKGADPLQIAMRIDIAGGRMNSLGVAALRNLIELANTKA' A
#
# COMPACT_ATOMS: atom_id res chain seq x y z
N MET A 1 -10.35 -8.79 -0.92
CA MET A 1 -9.43 -9.42 0.07
C MET A 1 -8.13 -9.76 -0.64
N ILE A 2 -6.98 -9.30 -0.13
CA ILE A 2 -5.67 -9.51 -0.76
C ILE A 2 -5.29 -10.99 -0.62
N SER A 3 -4.96 -11.65 -1.74
CA SER A 3 -4.52 -13.06 -1.73
C SER A 3 -3.18 -13.22 -1.02
N GLU A 4 -2.87 -14.42 -0.51
CA GLU A 4 -1.60 -14.68 0.17
C GLU A 4 -0.37 -14.42 -0.72
N ASP A 5 -0.46 -14.69 -2.02
CA ASP A 5 0.62 -14.43 -2.97
C ASP A 5 0.80 -12.94 -3.25
N GLU A 6 -0.29 -12.18 -3.31
CA GLU A 6 -0.24 -10.72 -3.40
C GLU A 6 0.33 -10.12 -2.11
N ARG A 7 -0.10 -10.60 -0.92
CA ARG A 7 0.46 -10.18 0.37
C ARG A 7 1.98 -10.40 0.42
N LYS A 8 2.45 -11.59 0.05
CA LYS A 8 3.90 -11.89 -0.03
C LYS A 8 4.62 -10.98 -1.02
N SER A 9 3.98 -10.64 -2.13
CA SER A 9 4.57 -9.76 -3.14
C SER A 9 4.70 -8.32 -2.64
N MET A 10 3.66 -7.80 -1.97
CA MET A 10 3.65 -6.46 -1.37
C MET A 10 4.62 -6.34 -0.18
N LEU A 11 4.77 -7.39 0.64
CA LEU A 11 5.73 -7.42 1.77
C LEU A 11 7.19 -7.33 1.33
N ARG A 12 7.50 -7.49 0.03
CA ARG A 12 8.85 -7.27 -0.49
C ARG A 12 9.20 -5.78 -0.59
N ALA A 13 8.22 -4.88 -0.55
CA ALA A 13 8.48 -3.45 -0.55
C ALA A 13 9.11 -3.01 0.78
N HIS A 14 10.10 -2.12 0.69
CA HIS A 14 10.80 -1.63 1.87
C HIS A 14 9.84 -0.89 2.82
N SER A 15 9.90 -1.23 4.11
CA SER A 15 9.07 -0.66 5.18
C SER A 15 7.57 -0.96 5.09
N ILE A 16 7.14 -1.90 4.25
CA ILE A 16 5.77 -2.43 4.26
C ILE A 16 5.64 -3.56 5.27
N GLY A 17 4.64 -3.46 6.14
CA GLY A 17 4.30 -4.48 7.12
C GLY A 17 2.82 -4.89 7.07
N PRO A 18 2.42 -5.94 7.82
CA PRO A 18 1.06 -6.49 7.79
C PRO A 18 -0.04 -5.46 8.07
N ARG A 19 0.25 -4.48 8.95
CA ARG A 19 -0.69 -3.40 9.27
C ARG A 19 -1.01 -2.52 8.06
N MET A 20 0.00 -2.21 7.24
CA MET A 20 -0.21 -1.42 6.01
C MET A 20 -1.06 -2.19 5.00
N LEU A 21 -0.87 -3.51 4.90
CA LEU A 21 -1.72 -4.35 4.05
C LEU A 21 -3.17 -4.37 4.52
N GLY A 22 -3.41 -4.38 5.83
CA GLY A 22 -4.76 -4.24 6.39
C GLY A 22 -5.41 -2.93 5.96
N TYR A 23 -4.71 -1.80 6.08
CA TYR A 23 -5.25 -0.52 5.61
C TYR A 23 -5.51 -0.48 4.11
N LEU A 24 -4.62 -1.06 3.30
CA LEU A 24 -4.80 -1.15 1.85
C LEU A 24 -6.05 -1.97 1.50
N GLU A 25 -6.25 -3.10 2.16
CA GLU A 25 -7.42 -3.95 1.99
C GLU A 25 -8.72 -3.23 2.40
N GLU A 26 -8.71 -2.51 3.52
CA GLU A 26 -9.85 -1.71 4.00
C GLU A 26 -10.27 -0.62 3.01
N ILE A 27 -9.30 0.00 2.32
CA ILE A 27 -9.60 1.01 1.28
C ILE A 27 -9.87 0.39 -0.10
N GLY A 28 -9.91 -0.94 -0.21
CA GLY A 28 -10.27 -1.66 -1.43
C GLY A 28 -9.11 -1.91 -2.41
N VAL A 29 -7.86 -1.86 -1.95
CA VAL A 29 -6.70 -2.31 -2.73
C VAL A 29 -6.55 -3.82 -2.56
N GLU A 30 -6.57 -4.56 -3.67
CA GLU A 30 -6.57 -6.03 -3.63
C GLU A 30 -5.30 -6.64 -4.22
N ARG A 31 -4.61 -5.92 -5.11
CA ARG A 31 -3.40 -6.38 -5.79
C ARG A 31 -2.39 -5.26 -5.96
N LEU A 32 -1.11 -5.61 -6.07
CA LEU A 32 -0.03 -4.65 -6.24
C LEU A 32 -0.23 -3.79 -7.50
N ALA A 33 -0.83 -4.37 -8.53
CA ALA A 33 -1.13 -3.67 -9.77
C ALA A 33 -2.13 -2.50 -9.62
N ASP A 34 -2.97 -2.49 -8.57
CA ASP A 34 -3.92 -1.39 -8.31
C ASP A 34 -3.21 -0.10 -7.87
N LEU A 35 -1.95 -0.21 -7.42
CA LEU A 35 -1.13 0.90 -6.94
C LEU A 35 -0.27 1.52 -8.04
N LYS A 36 -0.30 0.98 -9.27
CA LYS A 36 0.49 1.52 -10.38
C LYS A 36 0.05 2.95 -10.70
N GLY A 37 1.03 3.86 -10.74
CA GLY A 37 0.78 5.29 -11.00
C GLY A 37 -0.02 6.02 -9.93
N ALA A 38 -0.32 5.38 -8.79
CA ALA A 38 -1.03 6.03 -7.69
C ALA A 38 -0.15 7.11 -7.01
N ASP A 39 -0.80 8.13 -6.45
CA ASP A 39 -0.13 9.11 -5.59
C ASP A 39 -0.10 8.60 -4.15
N PRO A 40 1.09 8.43 -3.51
CA PRO A 40 1.18 8.00 -2.12
C PRO A 40 0.41 8.89 -1.14
N LEU A 41 0.29 10.19 -1.41
CA LEU A 41 -0.46 11.11 -0.54
C LEU A 41 -1.97 10.90 -0.65
N GLN A 42 -2.48 10.56 -1.84
CA GLN A 42 -3.89 10.22 -2.00
C GLN A 42 -4.24 8.90 -1.31
N ILE A 43 -3.36 7.90 -1.39
CA ILE A 43 -3.54 6.64 -0.67
C ILE A 43 -3.51 6.88 0.85
N ALA A 44 -2.54 7.67 1.34
CA ALA A 44 -2.48 8.05 2.76
C ALA A 44 -3.77 8.73 3.23
N MET A 45 -4.29 9.69 2.44
CA MET A 45 -5.55 10.39 2.75
C MET A 45 -6.74 9.42 2.84
N ARG A 46 -6.85 8.46 1.92
CA ARG A 46 -7.91 7.44 1.97
C ARG A 46 -7.82 6.57 3.22
N ILE A 47 -6.60 6.21 3.63
CA ILE A 47 -6.36 5.44 4.86
C ILE A 47 -6.75 6.26 6.09
N ASP A 48 -6.41 7.56 6.13
CA ASP A 48 -6.80 8.45 7.22
C ASP A 48 -8.33 8.59 7.31
N ILE A 49 -9.03 8.72 6.17
CA ILE A 49 -10.50 8.76 6.10
C ILE A 49 -11.12 7.46 6.61
N ALA A 50 -10.51 6.31 6.32
CA ALA A 50 -10.96 4.99 6.78
C ALA A 50 -10.68 4.73 8.28
N GLY A 51 -10.10 5.70 9.00
CA GLY A 51 -9.80 5.58 10.43
C GLY A 51 -8.38 5.11 10.73
N GLY A 52 -7.54 4.96 9.72
CA GLY A 52 -6.09 4.85 9.88
C GLY A 52 -5.48 6.17 10.37
N ARG A 53 -4.20 6.13 10.76
CA ARG A 53 -3.41 7.34 11.04
C ARG A 53 -2.05 7.22 10.38
N MET A 54 -1.89 7.89 9.26
CA MET A 54 -0.66 7.91 8.50
C MET A 54 0.30 8.95 9.06
N ASN A 55 1.57 8.58 9.13
CA ASN A 55 2.67 9.50 9.43
C ASN A 55 3.63 9.56 8.23
N SER A 56 4.65 10.42 8.31
CA SER A 56 5.64 10.58 7.24
C SER A 56 6.34 9.26 6.85
N LEU A 57 6.61 8.38 7.82
CA LEU A 57 7.19 7.07 7.56
C LEU A 57 6.22 6.15 6.79
N GLY A 58 4.94 6.18 7.14
CA GLY A 58 3.90 5.43 6.44
C GLY A 58 3.71 5.92 5.00
N VAL A 59 3.77 7.24 4.76
CA VAL A 59 3.75 7.80 3.40
C VAL A 59 4.98 7.35 2.61
N ALA A 60 6.17 7.34 3.22
CA ALA A 60 7.38 6.84 2.57
C ALA A 60 7.26 5.34 2.23
N ALA A 61 6.66 4.54 3.11
CA ALA A 61 6.41 3.13 2.85
C ALA A 61 5.43 2.93 1.67
N LEU A 62 4.37 3.73 1.59
CA LEU A 62 3.43 3.72 0.46
C LEU A 62 4.15 4.07 -0.86
N ARG A 63 5.04 5.06 -0.85
CA ARG A 63 5.86 5.40 -2.01
C ARG A 63 6.70 4.20 -2.46
N ASN A 64 7.38 3.51 -1.55
CA ASN A 64 8.19 2.33 -1.88
C ASN A 64 7.33 1.21 -2.49
N LEU A 65 6.11 1.03 -1.99
CA LEU A 65 5.18 0.03 -2.52
C LEU A 65 4.70 0.38 -3.94
N ILE A 66 4.42 1.65 -4.19
CA ILE A 66 4.04 2.15 -5.53
C ILE A 66 5.22 2.02 -6.50
N GLU A 67 6.45 2.32 -6.08
CA GLU A 67 7.66 2.10 -6.89
C GLU A 67 7.84 0.60 -7.23
N LEU A 68 7.60 -0.29 -6.26
CA LEU A 68 7.60 -1.74 -6.52
C LEU A 68 6.50 -2.13 -7.53
N ALA A 69 5.30 -1.56 -7.41
CA ALA A 69 4.21 -1.81 -8.34
C ALA A 69 4.54 -1.35 -9.76
N ASN A 70 5.18 -0.19 -9.92
CA ASN A 70 5.56 0.37 -11.21
C ASN A 70 6.69 -0.41 -11.89
N THR A 71 7.56 -1.09 -11.14
CA THR A 71 8.71 -1.83 -11.67
C THR A 71 8.41 -3.30 -12.00
N LYS A 72 7.48 -3.93 -11.28
CA LYS A 72 7.02 -5.31 -11.55
C LYS A 72 5.88 -5.40 -12.56
N ALA A 73 5.57 -4.26 -13.19
CA ALA A 73 4.36 -4.01 -13.94
C ALA A 73 4.30 -4.66 -15.30
#